data_AF-A0A5D0J5U8-F1
#
_entry.id   AF-A0A5D0J5U8-F1
#
_cell.length_a   1.000
_cell.length_b   1.000
_cell.length_c   1.000
_cell.angle_alpha   90.00
_cell.angle_beta   90.00
_cell.angle_gamma   90.00
#
_symmetry.space_group_name_H-M   'P 1'
#
loop_
_entity.id
_entity.type
_entity.pdbx_description
1 polymer ?
#
loop_
_entity_poly.entity_id
_entity_poly.type
_entity_poly.pdbx_seq_one_letter_code
_entity_poly.pdbx_strand_id
1 'polypeptide(L)' 'AMAVVNQHAALIIKEEDLNADFENKFSQLIASKEKQKTLSENIKKLALVNATKDIADEVEKLLNKA' A
#
# COMPACT_ATOMS: atom_id res chain seq x y z
N ALA A 1 1.59 0.07 8.27
CA ALA A 1 1.30 -1.16 7.49
C ALA A 1 -0.15 -1.63 7.63
N MET A 2 -0.65 -1.87 8.85
CA MET A 2 -1.98 -2.46 9.07
C MET A 2 -3.16 -1.70 8.43
N ALA A 3 -3.08 -0.37 8.32
CA ALA A 3 -4.12 0.42 7.65
C ALA A 3 -4.36 -0.02 6.18
N VAL A 4 -3.33 -0.43 5.45
CA VAL A 4 -3.43 -0.88 4.05
C VAL A 4 -3.89 -2.34 3.98
N VAL A 5 -3.42 -3.18 4.91
CA VAL A 5 -3.81 -4.59 5.03
C VAL A 5 -5.31 -4.71 5.35
N ASN A 6 -5.80 -3.92 6.31
CA ASN A 6 -7.21 -3.90 6.71
C ASN A 6 -8.14 -3.47 5.56
N GLN A 7 -7.62 -2.70 4.60
CA GLN A 7 -8.34 -2.30 3.39
C GLN A 7 -8.20 -3.32 2.24
N HIS A 8 -7.69 -4.52 2.51
CA HIS A 8 -7.48 -5.58 1.53
C HIS A 8 -6.63 -5.11 0.33
N ALA A 9 -5.64 -4.25 0.59
CA ALA A 9 -4.76 -3.66 -0.42
C ALA A 9 -3.31 -4.16 -0.31
N ALA A 10 -2.97 -4.91 0.74
CA ALA A 10 -1.65 -5.49 0.93
C ALA A 10 -1.71 -6.84 1.66
N LEU A 11 -0.69 -7.67 1.43
CA LEU A 11 -0.37 -8.83 2.27
C LEU A 11 0.75 -8.44 3.23
N ILE A 12 0.74 -8.98 4.44
CA ILE A 12 1.77 -8.76 5.45
C ILE A 12 2.36 -10.10 5.90
N ILE A 13 3.67 -10.11 6.08
CA ILE A 13 4.42 -11.23 6.67
C ILE A 13 5.23 -10.59 7.79
N LYS A 14 5.15 -11.16 8.99
CA LYS A 14 6.00 -10.73 10.08
C LYS A 14 7.42 -11.22 9.80
N GLU A 15 8.41 -10.46 10.23
CA GLU A 15 9.82 -10.80 10.01
C GLU A 15 10.19 -12.17 10.60
N GLU A 16 9.67 -12.49 11.79
CA GLU A 16 9.83 -13.79 12.45
C GLU A 16 9.32 -14.97 11.61
N ASP A 17 8.28 -14.75 10.80
CA ASP A 17 7.61 -15.77 9.99
C ASP A 17 8.17 -15.84 8.56
N LEU A 18 9.09 -14.95 8.18
CA LEU A 18 9.49 -14.77 6.78
C LEU A 18 9.98 -16.06 6.13
N ASN A 19 10.85 -16.80 6.81
CA ASN A 19 11.42 -18.05 6.31
C ASN A 19 10.37 -19.16 6.14
N ALA A 20 9.34 -19.17 6.99
CA ALA A 20 8.30 -20.20 6.96
C ALA A 20 7.20 -19.88 5.95
N ASP A 21 6.84 -18.60 5.81
CA ASP A 21 5.62 -18.18 5.14
C ASP A 21 5.83 -17.58 3.75
N PHE A 22 7.01 -17.05 3.43
CA PHE A 22 7.22 -16.26 2.21
C PHE A 22 6.89 -17.03 0.94
N GLU A 23 7.54 -18.19 0.71
CA GLU A 23 7.36 -18.94 -0.53
C GLU A 23 5.91 -19.36 -0.75
N ASN A 24 5.25 -19.85 0.30
CA ASN A 24 3.87 -20.28 0.22
C ASN A 24 2.92 -19.10 -0.09
N LYS A 25 3.02 -18.00 0.67
CA LYS A 25 2.15 -16.82 0.47
C LYS A 25 2.38 -16.17 -0.89
N PHE A 26 3.63 -16.09 -1.33
CA PHE A 26 3.98 -15.55 -2.63
C PHE A 26 3.46 -16.42 -3.77
N SER A 27 3.65 -17.74 -3.68
CA SER A 27 3.15 -18.69 -4.70
C SER A 27 1.63 -18.65 -4.83
N GLN A 28 0.91 -18.57 -3.70
CA GLN A 28 -0.55 -18.41 -3.70
C GLN A 28 -1.00 -17.09 -4.34
N LEU A 29 -0.26 -15.99 -4.12
CA LEU A 29 -0.54 -14.71 -4.76
C LEU A 29 -0.34 -14.79 -6.28
N ILE A 30 0.78 -15.36 -6.73
CA ILE A 30 1.09 -15.49 -8.17
C ILE A 30 0.08 -16.40 -8.88
N ALA A 31 -0.38 -17.47 -8.23
CA ALA A 31 -1.37 -18.37 -8.80
C ALA A 31 -2.79 -17.78 -8.89
N SER A 32 -3.12 -16.78 -8.06
CA SER A 32 -4.48 -16.21 -7.99
C SER A 32 -4.59 -14.85 -8.67
N LYS A 33 -5.09 -14.85 -9.91
CA LYS A 33 -5.41 -13.61 -10.65
C LYS A 33 -6.45 -12.75 -9.94
N GLU A 34 -7.43 -13.39 -9.29
CA GLU A 34 -8.47 -12.69 -8.53
C GLU A 34 -7.86 -11.90 -7.38
N LYS A 35 -7.00 -12.55 -6.57
CA LYS A 35 -6.33 -11.90 -5.44
C LYS A 35 -5.42 -10.75 -5.89
N GLN A 36 -4.71 -10.92 -7.01
CA GLN A 36 -3.92 -9.84 -7.62
C GLN A 36 -4.79 -8.66 -8.04
N LYS A 37 -5.94 -8.92 -8.67
CA LYS A 37 -6.88 -7.87 -9.09
C LYS A 37 -7.42 -7.10 -7.88
N THR A 38 -7.89 -7.78 -6.85
CA THR A 38 -8.40 -7.14 -5.62
C THR A 38 -7.36 -6.24 -4.97
N LEU A 39 -6.13 -6.74 -4.80
CA LEU A 39 -5.04 -5.95 -4.22
C LEU A 39 -4.69 -4.73 -5.10
N SER A 40 -4.61 -4.92 -6.41
CA SER A 40 -4.31 -3.84 -7.37
C SER A 40 -5.38 -2.74 -7.38
N GLU A 41 -6.65 -3.12 -7.36
CA GLU A 41 -7.76 -2.16 -7.35
C GLU A 41 -7.81 -1.39 -6.03
N ASN A 42 -7.65 -2.08 -4.90
CA ASN A 42 -7.75 -1.44 -3.59
C ASN A 42 -6.56 -0.53 -3.31
N ILE A 43 -5.33 -0.89 -3.68
CA ILE A 43 -4.18 0.01 -3.48
C ILE A 43 -4.30 1.27 -4.33
N LYS A 44 -4.87 1.18 -5.55
CA LYS A 44 -5.14 2.35 -6.40
C LYS A 44 -6.22 3.26 -5.80
N LYS A 45 -7.25 2.71 -5.17
CA LYS A 45 -8.28 3.50 -4.48
C LYS A 45 -7.72 4.26 -3.27
N LEU A 46 -6.71 3.70 -2.61
CA LEU A 46 -6.02 4.34 -1.49
C LEU A 46 -4.96 5.37 -1.94
N ALA A 47 -4.65 5.43 -3.24
CA ALA A 47 -3.60 6.31 -3.74
C ALA A 47 -4.06 7.77 -3.73
N LEU A 48 -3.31 8.61 -3.02
CA LEU A 48 -3.44 10.07 -3.09
C LEU A 48 -2.56 10.58 -4.23
N VAL A 49 -3.08 10.55 -5.46
CA VAL A 49 -2.32 10.83 -6.70
C VAL A 49 -1.60 12.19 -6.74
N ASN A 50 -2.10 13.17 -5.98
CA ASN A 50 -1.53 14.51 -5.90
C ASN A 50 -0.69 14.77 -4.65
N ALA A 51 -0.38 13.74 -3.85
CA ALA A 51 0.24 13.91 -2.53
C ALA A 51 1.46 14.83 -2.53
N THR A 52 2.37 14.67 -3.50
CA THR A 52 3.58 15.52 -3.59
C THR A 52 3.25 16.98 -3.86
N LYS A 53 2.27 17.25 -4.73
CA LYS A 53 1.81 18.61 -5.01
C LYS A 53 1.12 19.21 -3.78
N ASP A 54 0.23 18.45 -3.16
CA ASP A 54 -0.52 18.89 -1.98
C ASP A 54 0.44 19.25 -0.82
N ILE A 55 1.54 18.50 -0.65
CA ILE A 55 2.60 18.81 0.31
C ILE A 55 3.31 20.12 -0.06
N ALA A 56 3.69 20.31 -1.32
CA ALA A 56 4.36 21.53 -1.77
C ALA A 56 3.48 22.77 -1.60
N ASP A 57 2.21 22.70 -2.03
CA ASP A 57 1.21 23.76 -1.87
C ASP A 57 1.03 24.13 -0.39
N GLU A 58 1.05 23.15 0.52
CA GLU A 58 0.93 23.41 1.96
C GLU A 58 2.19 24.08 2.54
N VAL A 59 3.39 23.71 2.08
CA VAL A 59 4.64 24.38 2.46
C VAL A 59 4.65 25.83 1.95
N GLU A 60 4.25 26.09 0.71
CA GLU A 60 4.15 27.45 0.16
C GLU A 60 3.19 28.33 0.97
N LYS A 61 2.02 27.81 1.36
CA LYS A 61 1.06 28.53 2.22
C LYS A 61 1.66 28.91 3.57
N LEU A 62 2.48 28.04 4.17
CA LEU A 62 3.13 28.32 5.45
C LEU A 62 4.21 29.39 5.31
N LEU A 63 4.98 29.38 4.22
CA LEU A 63 6.01 30.38 3.93
C LEU A 63 5.44 31.76 3.61
N ASN A 64 4.31 31.82 2.88
CA ASN A 64 3.66 33.09 2.51
C ASN A 64 2.81 33.71 3.63
N LYS A 65 2.69 33.04 4.79
CA LYS A 65 2.08 33.58 6.02
C LYS A 65 3.10 34.25 6.95
N ALA A 66 4.40 34.19 6.62
CA ALA A 66 5.49 34.83 7.34
C ALA A 66 5.76 36.25 6.83
#